data_AF-A0A8T2PNB0-F1
#
_entry.id   AF-A0A8T2PNB0-F1
#
_cell.length_a   1.000
_cell.length_b   1.000
_cell.length_c   1.000
_cell.angle_alpha   90.00
_cell.angle_beta   90.00
_cell.angle_gamma   90.00
#
_symmetry.space_group_name_H-M   'P 1'
#
loop_
_entity.id
_entity.type
_entity.pdbx_description
1 polymer ?
#
loop_
_entity_poly.entity_id
_entity_poly.type
_entity_poly.pdbx_seq_one_letter_code
_entity_poly.pdbx_strand_id
1 'polypeptide(L)'
;MLGGKGFLVIGYLLEKASRVHITRAVLEQFLSFAKYLDGLTHGAPLLKQLCDHILFNAAIWIHTPAKSSLPTVEEDPQENRREGLLRETDGGTQGEGVTIRRVGTVLQLMHTLKYYYWAINPLDSSGISPKGLNGPRPSQKEVISLRAFMLLFLKQLILKVW
;
A
#
# COMPACT_ATOMS: atom_id res chain seq x y z
N MET A 1 -16.85 -7.32 24.24
CA MET A 1 -16.77 -6.80 22.85
C MET A 1 -15.30 -6.59 22.47
N LEU A 2 -14.62 -7.65 22.05
CA LEU A 2 -13.21 -7.61 21.58
C LEU A 2 -13.11 -7.91 20.07
N GLY A 3 -14.23 -7.83 19.34
CA GLY A 3 -14.31 -8.19 17.93
C GLY A 3 -13.99 -7.00 17.04
N GLY A 4 -12.90 -7.07 16.27
CA GLY A 4 -12.63 -6.13 15.18
C GLY A 4 -11.63 -5.00 15.49
N LYS A 5 -10.60 -5.24 16.31
CA LYS A 5 -9.42 -4.35 16.37
C LYS A 5 -8.09 -5.05 16.13
N GLY A 6 -8.12 -6.33 15.75
CA GLY A 6 -6.91 -7.12 15.52
C GLY A 6 -5.98 -6.47 14.49
N PHE A 7 -6.52 -6.10 13.33
CA PHE A 7 -5.72 -5.43 12.29
C PHE A 7 -5.24 -4.04 12.68
N LEU A 8 -5.95 -3.32 13.55
CA LEU A 8 -5.48 -2.05 14.09
C LEU A 8 -4.23 -2.26 14.95
N VAL A 9 -4.26 -3.27 15.83
CA VAL A 9 -3.10 -3.61 16.68
C VAL A 9 -1.94 -4.10 15.82
N ILE A 10 -2.19 -4.96 14.82
CA ILE A 10 -1.16 -5.43 13.89
C ILE A 10 -0.56 -4.25 13.12
N GLY A 11 -1.39 -3.35 12.57
CA GLY A 11 -0.92 -2.16 11.86
C GLY A 11 -0.05 -1.26 12.73
N TYR A 12 -0.45 -1.05 13.99
CA TYR A 12 0.34 -0.29 14.95
C TYR A 12 1.69 -0.95 15.28
N LEU A 13 1.70 -2.28 15.45
CA LEU A 13 2.94 -3.02 15.70
C LEU A 13 3.86 -3.01 14.47
N LEU A 14 3.31 -3.10 13.26
CA LEU A 14 4.07 -3.00 12.02
C LEU A 14 4.69 -1.61 11.83
N GLU A 15 3.97 -0.54 12.19
CA GLU A 15 4.51 0.82 12.16
C GLU A 15 5.72 0.99 13.10
N LYS A 16 5.72 0.26 14.22
CA LYS A 16 6.81 0.24 15.20
C LYS A 16 7.87 -0.82 14.94
N ALA A 17 7.60 -1.78 14.06
CA ALA A 17 8.50 -2.88 13.78
C ALA A 17 9.77 -2.38 13.08
N SER A 18 10.85 -3.15 13.20
CA SER A 18 12.06 -2.86 12.43
C SER A 18 11.76 -2.95 10.93
N ARG A 19 12.31 -2.00 10.18
CA ARG A 19 12.07 -1.84 8.73
C ARG A 19 12.50 -3.03 7.90
N VAL A 20 13.48 -3.79 8.39
CA VAL A 20 13.97 -5.02 7.75
C VAL A 20 12.86 -6.07 7.60
N HIS A 21 11.78 -5.96 8.38
CA HIS A 21 10.64 -6.86 8.31
C HIS A 21 9.54 -6.38 7.36
N ILE A 22 9.56 -5.12 6.90
CA ILE A 22 8.58 -4.60 5.94
C ILE A 22 9.11 -4.84 4.53
N THR A 23 8.95 -6.07 4.07
CA THR A 23 9.46 -6.54 2.77
C THR A 23 8.35 -6.70 1.74
N ARG A 24 8.73 -6.84 0.47
CA ARG A 24 7.80 -7.15 -0.61
C ARG A 24 7.03 -8.46 -0.36
N ALA A 25 7.69 -9.48 0.19
CA ALA A 25 7.04 -10.75 0.53
C ALA A 25 5.92 -10.58 1.56
N VAL A 26 6.10 -9.71 2.56
CA VAL A 26 5.06 -9.40 3.55
C VAL A 26 3.87 -8.68 2.90
N LEU A 27 4.12 -7.74 1.99
CA LEU A 27 3.06 -7.10 1.21
C LEU A 27 2.28 -8.12 0.37
N GLU A 28 2.97 -9.01 -0.34
CA GLU A 28 2.36 -10.06 -1.16
C GLU A 28 1.50 -11.00 -0.31
N GLN A 29 1.94 -11.34 0.90
CA GLN A 29 1.14 -12.14 1.83
C GLN A 29 -0.15 -11.43 2.25
N PHE A 30 -0.09 -10.12 2.55
CA PHE A 30 -1.28 -9.34 2.85
C PHE A 30 -2.23 -9.20 1.66
N LEU A 31 -1.70 -9.08 0.43
CA LEU A 31 -2.53 -9.05 -0.79
C LEU A 31 -3.20 -10.40 -1.05
N SER A 32 -2.48 -11.51 -0.88
CA SER A 32 -3.05 -12.86 -0.96
C SER A 32 -4.13 -13.06 0.10
N PHE A 33 -3.91 -12.55 1.32
CA PHE A 33 -4.92 -12.61 2.37
C PHE A 33 -6.13 -11.74 2.08
N ALA A 34 -5.94 -10.56 1.49
CA ALA A 34 -7.03 -9.70 1.04
C ALA A 34 -7.92 -10.42 -0.01
N LYS A 35 -7.30 -11.09 -1.00
CA LYS A 35 -8.03 -11.91 -1.98
C LYS A 35 -8.81 -13.04 -1.32
N TYR A 36 -8.21 -13.73 -0.35
CA TYR A 36 -8.89 -14.77 0.41
C TYR A 36 -10.10 -14.22 1.17
N LEU A 37 -9.98 -13.07 1.83
CA LEU A 37 -11.09 -12.44 2.56
C LEU A 37 -12.21 -11.96 1.63
N ASP A 38 -11.90 -11.53 0.40
CA ASP A 38 -12.89 -11.13 -0.59
C ASP A 38 -13.78 -12.31 -1.03
N GLY A 39 -13.22 -13.53 -1.05
CA GLY A 39 -13.97 -14.76 -1.37
C GLY A 39 -14.86 -15.30 -0.25
N LEU A 40 -14.86 -14.70 0.95
CA LEU A 40 -15.66 -15.16 2.09
C LEU A 40 -16.99 -14.40 2.19
N THR A 41 -18.08 -15.12 2.48
CA THR A 41 -19.45 -14.58 2.64
C THR A 41 -19.56 -13.44 3.66
N HIS A 42 -18.69 -13.43 4.68
CA HIS A 42 -18.64 -12.39 5.72
C HIS A 42 -17.23 -11.77 5.86
N GLY A 43 -16.41 -11.83 4.81
CA GLY A 43 -15.04 -11.32 4.85
C GLY A 43 -14.92 -9.81 4.66
N ALA A 44 -15.92 -9.15 4.07
CA ALA A 44 -15.96 -7.71 3.81
C ALA A 44 -15.55 -6.80 5.00
N PRO A 45 -16.05 -6.99 6.25
CA PRO A 45 -15.62 -6.17 7.38
C PRO A 45 -14.14 -6.38 7.75
N LEU A 46 -13.62 -7.60 7.65
CA LEU A 46 -12.22 -7.90 7.93
C LEU A 46 -11.31 -7.37 6.84
N LEU A 47 -11.72 -7.51 5.57
CA LEU A 47 -11.02 -6.95 4.42
C LEU A 47 -10.91 -5.43 4.54
N LYS A 48 -12.00 -4.76 4.94
CA LYS A 48 -11.98 -3.32 5.21
C LYS A 48 -10.94 -2.96 6.28
N GLN A 49 -10.89 -3.70 7.39
CA GLN A 49 -9.91 -3.43 8.44
C GLN A 49 -8.46 -3.70 8.03
N LEU A 50 -8.23 -4.76 7.26
CA LEU A 50 -6.92 -5.06 6.67
C LEU A 50 -6.47 -3.91 5.76
N CYS A 51 -7.37 -3.43 4.89
CA CYS A 51 -7.10 -2.30 4.01
C CYS A 51 -6.81 -1.02 4.79
N ASP A 52 -7.67 -0.64 5.73
CA ASP A 52 -7.59 0.63 6.46
C ASP A 52 -6.35 0.73 7.35
N HIS A 53 -6.00 -0.37 8.04
CA HIS A 53 -4.95 -0.34 9.07
C HIS A 53 -3.58 -0.81 8.58
N ILE A 54 -3.53 -1.56 7.48
CA ILE A 54 -2.28 -2.15 6.97
C ILE A 54 -2.02 -1.69 5.55
N LEU A 55 -2.81 -2.11 4.55
CA LEU A 55 -2.47 -1.89 3.14
C LEU A 55 -2.44 -0.40 2.75
N PHE A 56 -3.38 0.41 3.26
CA PHE A 56 -3.46 1.84 3.00
C PHE A 56 -2.82 2.71 4.10
N ASN A 57 -2.10 2.09 5.03
CA ASN A 57 -1.37 2.82 6.05
C ASN A 57 0.01 3.23 5.51
N ALA A 58 0.10 4.48 5.06
CA ALA A 58 1.34 5.03 4.52
C ALA A 58 2.50 5.05 5.51
N ALA A 59 2.25 5.09 6.83
CA ALA A 59 3.30 5.08 7.84
C ALA A 59 4.11 3.77 7.84
N ILE A 60 3.46 2.65 7.47
CA ILE A 60 4.10 1.34 7.33
C ILE A 60 4.98 1.32 6.08
N TRP A 61 4.43 1.76 4.94
CA TRP A 61 5.04 1.52 3.63
C TRP A 61 6.03 2.60 3.18
N ILE A 62 5.99 3.81 3.73
CA ILE A 62 6.80 4.96 3.27
C ILE A 62 8.31 4.69 3.33
N HIS A 63 8.76 3.79 4.20
CA HIS A 63 10.18 3.45 4.38
C HIS A 63 10.59 2.15 3.66
N THR A 64 9.68 1.54 2.91
CA THR A 64 10.00 0.33 2.16
C THR A 64 11.00 0.70 1.05
N PRO A 65 12.18 0.08 1.01
CA PRO A 65 13.17 0.40 0.00
C PRO A 65 12.59 0.15 -1.39
N ALA A 66 12.69 1.14 -2.26
CA ALA A 66 12.44 0.93 -3.68
C ALA A 66 13.55 0.01 -4.23
N LYS A 67 13.22 -0.81 -5.24
CA LYS A 67 14.11 -1.81 -5.85
C LYS A 67 15.53 -1.28 -6.19
N SER A 68 15.68 0.04 -6.34
CA SER A 68 16.92 0.75 -6.64
C SER A 68 17.93 0.84 -5.48
N SER A 69 17.53 0.49 -4.24
CA SER A 69 18.29 0.80 -3.01
C SER A 69 18.75 -0.42 -2.21
N LEU A 70 18.67 -1.63 -2.79
CA LEU A 70 19.35 -2.79 -2.22
C LEU A 70 20.86 -2.64 -2.46
N PRO A 71 21.72 -2.75 -1.43
CA PRO A 71 23.14 -2.93 -1.66
C PRO A 71 23.32 -4.24 -2.43
N THR A 72 24.14 -4.19 -3.48
CA THR A 72 24.59 -5.33 -4.27
C THR A 72 25.16 -6.44 -3.37
N VAL A 73 24.30 -7.32 -2.87
CA VAL A 73 24.69 -8.56 -2.20
C VAL A 73 23.70 -9.62 -2.69
N GLU A 74 24.22 -10.45 -3.59
CA GLU A 74 23.71 -11.75 -4.00
C GLU A 74 22.36 -11.72 -4.73
N GLU A 75 22.44 -11.40 -6.03
CA GLU A 75 21.43 -11.79 -7.01
C GLU A 75 21.35 -13.33 -7.05
N ASP A 76 20.37 -13.86 -6.31
CA ASP A 76 20.02 -15.27 -6.33
C ASP A 76 19.41 -15.62 -7.71
N PRO A 77 19.98 -16.57 -8.50
CA PRO A 77 19.55 -16.86 -9.86
C PRO A 77 18.10 -17.37 -10.01
N GLN A 78 17.38 -17.53 -8.90
CA GLN A 78 16.02 -18.06 -8.87
C GLN A 78 14.92 -16.99 -9.08
N GLU A 79 15.25 -15.69 -8.99
CA GLU A 79 14.25 -14.62 -9.13
C GLU A 79 13.82 -14.35 -10.59
N ASN A 80 14.70 -14.62 -11.57
CA ASN A 80 14.36 -14.49 -13.00
C ASN A 80 13.28 -15.48 -13.47
N ARG A 81 12.98 -16.52 -12.67
CA ARG A 81 11.89 -17.47 -12.97
C ARG A 81 10.51 -16.96 -12.55
N ARG A 82 10.41 -15.91 -11.73
CA ARG A 82 9.13 -15.36 -11.25
C ARG A 82 8.56 -14.26 -12.14
N GLU A 83 9.36 -13.67 -13.02
CA GLU A 83 8.86 -12.72 -14.03
C GLU A 83 8.06 -13.40 -15.15
N GLY A 84 8.19 -14.72 -15.32
CA GLY A 84 7.29 -15.51 -16.18
C GLY A 84 5.86 -15.63 -15.63
N LEU A 85 5.73 -15.78 -14.31
CA LEU A 85 4.43 -16.04 -13.65
C LEU A 85 3.51 -14.81 -13.59
N LEU A 86 4.07 -13.60 -13.75
CA LEU A 86 3.30 -12.35 -13.81
C LEU A 86 2.63 -12.14 -15.18
N ARG A 87 2.97 -12.93 -16.20
CA ARG A 87 2.39 -12.84 -17.56
C ARG A 87 1.22 -13.79 -17.81
N GLU A 88 0.87 -14.62 -16.83
CA GLU A 88 -0.17 -15.65 -16.95
C GLU A 88 -1.34 -15.45 -15.98
N THR A 89 -1.62 -14.20 -15.62
CA THR A 89 -2.88 -13.79 -14.96
C THR A 89 -3.82 -12.97 -15.85
N ASP A 90 -3.49 -12.77 -17.12
CA ASP A 90 -4.44 -12.27 -18.12
C ASP A 90 -5.30 -13.44 -18.63
N GLY A 91 -6.35 -13.76 -17.88
CA GLY A 91 -7.21 -14.89 -18.20
C GLY A 91 -8.43 -15.00 -17.31
N GLY A 92 -9.38 -14.09 -17.49
CA GLY A 92 -10.82 -14.33 -17.28
C GLY A 92 -11.27 -14.62 -15.85
N THR A 93 -11.87 -13.64 -15.19
CA THR A 93 -13.15 -13.78 -14.48
C THR A 93 -13.70 -12.37 -14.27
N GLN A 94 -14.79 -12.06 -15.00
CA GLN A 94 -15.70 -11.00 -14.59
C GLN A 94 -16.27 -11.40 -13.23
N GLY A 95 -15.78 -10.76 -12.17
CA GLY A 95 -16.24 -10.97 -10.81
C GLY A 95 -16.36 -9.62 -10.14
N GLU A 96 -17.57 -9.31 -9.69
CA GLU A 96 -17.93 -8.13 -8.92
C GLU A 96 -17.18 -8.13 -7.58
N GLY A 97 -15.91 -7.71 -7.60
CA GLY A 97 -15.01 -7.76 -6.45
C GLY A 97 -14.72 -6.38 -5.89
N VAL A 98 -14.85 -6.26 -4.57
CA VAL A 98 -14.47 -5.10 -3.75
C VAL A 98 -15.39 -3.86 -3.86
N THR A 99 -16.45 -3.84 -3.05
CA THR A 99 -17.09 -2.57 -2.62
C THR A 99 -16.21 -1.85 -1.58
N ILE A 100 -14.96 -1.53 -1.95
CA ILE A 100 -14.22 -0.50 -1.22
C ILE A 100 -15.10 0.75 -1.29
N ARG A 101 -15.52 1.26 -0.12
CA ARG A 101 -16.31 2.49 -0.06
C ARG A 101 -15.45 3.61 -0.66
N ARG A 102 -15.77 4.00 -1.91
CA ARG A 102 -14.98 4.92 -2.73
C ARG A 102 -14.53 6.16 -1.96
N VAL A 103 -15.43 6.75 -1.18
CA VAL A 103 -15.17 7.94 -0.37
C VAL A 103 -14.04 7.73 0.65
N GLY A 104 -14.01 6.58 1.33
CA GLY A 104 -13.00 6.28 2.35
C GLY A 104 -11.61 6.14 1.75
N THR A 105 -11.49 5.39 0.65
CA THR A 105 -10.19 5.20 -0.02
C THR A 105 -9.71 6.45 -0.73
N VAL A 106 -10.61 7.23 -1.33
CA VAL A 106 -10.27 8.56 -1.88
C VAL A 106 -9.70 9.46 -0.78
N LEU A 107 -10.37 9.56 0.38
CA LEU A 107 -9.90 10.39 1.49
C LEU A 107 -8.54 9.92 2.03
N GLN A 108 -8.38 8.59 2.19
CA GLN A 108 -7.14 7.99 2.68
C GLN A 108 -5.95 8.20 1.72
N LEU A 109 -6.18 8.09 0.40
CA LEU A 109 -5.17 8.35 -0.63
C LEU A 109 -4.81 9.84 -0.68
N MET A 110 -5.79 10.73 -0.58
CA MET A 110 -5.55 12.17 -0.53
C MET A 110 -4.72 12.55 0.70
N HIS A 111 -5.05 12.00 1.88
CA HIS A 111 -4.24 12.18 3.08
C HIS A 111 -2.81 11.64 2.90
N THR A 112 -2.67 10.45 2.31
CA THR A 112 -1.36 9.83 2.03
C THR A 112 -0.49 10.69 1.11
N LEU A 113 -1.06 11.21 0.02
CA LEU A 113 -0.41 12.12 -0.92
C LEU A 113 -0.02 13.47 -0.28
N LYS A 114 -0.85 13.96 0.65
CA LYS A 114 -0.64 15.25 1.32
C LYS A 114 0.45 15.20 2.38
N TYR A 115 0.46 14.16 3.23
CA TYR A 115 1.32 14.12 4.41
C TYR A 115 2.57 13.25 4.27
N TYR A 116 2.55 12.21 3.43
CA TYR A 116 3.64 11.22 3.34
C TYR A 116 4.43 11.31 2.04
N TYR A 117 3.76 11.32 0.89
CA TYR A 117 4.42 11.29 -0.42
C TYR A 117 4.53 12.68 -1.05
N TRP A 118 5.12 13.63 -0.34
CA TRP A 118 5.40 14.97 -0.86
C TRP A 118 6.76 15.01 -1.58
N ALA A 119 6.82 15.71 -2.73
CA ALA A 119 8.04 15.86 -3.53
C ALA A 119 8.96 16.98 -2.99
N ILE A 120 8.38 18.01 -2.40
CA ILE A 120 9.05 19.13 -1.72
C ILE A 120 8.39 19.26 -0.34
N ASN A 121 9.16 19.62 0.69
CA ASN A 121 8.63 19.77 2.04
C ASN A 121 7.44 20.75 2.04
N PRO A 122 6.24 20.32 2.45
CA PRO A 122 5.05 21.15 2.35
C PRO A 122 4.94 22.20 3.49
N LEU A 123 5.83 22.16 4.49
CA LEU A 123 5.78 23.07 5.64
C LEU A 123 5.87 24.54 5.20
N ASP A 124 6.85 24.86 4.35
CA ASP A 124 7.11 26.24 3.92
C ASP A 124 6.08 26.76 2.92
N SER A 125 5.50 25.86 2.11
CA SER A 125 4.57 26.23 1.05
C SER A 125 3.10 26.26 1.47
N SER A 126 2.73 25.50 2.51
CA SER A 126 1.32 25.28 2.87
C SER A 126 1.05 25.12 4.37
N GLY A 127 2.08 25.25 5.23
CA GLY A 127 1.96 25.07 6.68
C GLY A 127 1.66 23.63 7.12
N ILE A 128 1.73 22.66 6.20
CA ILE A 128 1.46 21.26 6.50
C ILE A 128 2.71 20.63 7.12
N SER A 129 2.58 20.11 8.35
CA SER A 129 3.65 19.34 8.97
C SER A 129 3.77 17.95 8.30
N PRO A 130 4.92 17.63 7.66
CA PRO A 130 5.11 16.36 6.97
C PRO A 130 5.22 15.17 7.94
N LYS A 131 4.78 13.99 7.48
CA LYS A 131 4.89 12.71 8.21
C LYS A 131 5.91 11.78 7.54
N GLY A 132 6.33 10.73 8.25
CA GLY A 132 7.28 9.73 7.73
C GLY A 132 8.72 10.24 7.63
N LEU A 133 9.13 11.13 8.53
CA LEU A 133 10.48 11.71 8.56
C LEU A 133 11.52 10.82 9.24
N ASN A 134 11.10 9.78 9.97
CA ASN A 134 11.95 9.05 10.89
C ASN A 134 12.93 8.07 10.21
N GLY A 135 13.22 8.20 8.92
CA GLY A 135 14.01 7.22 8.16
C GLY A 135 14.29 7.62 6.73
N PRO A 136 15.00 6.76 5.98
CA PRO A 136 15.19 6.97 4.55
C PRO A 136 13.81 7.02 3.89
N ARG A 137 13.59 8.10 3.14
CA ARG A 137 12.39 8.27 2.31
C ARG A 137 12.76 7.87 0.88
N PRO A 138 11.77 7.50 0.05
CA PRO A 138 12.01 7.27 -1.36
C PRO A 138 12.58 8.55 -1.99
N SER A 139 13.41 8.38 -3.02
CA SER A 139 13.99 9.51 -3.75
C SER A 139 12.89 10.38 -4.35
N GLN A 140 13.20 11.64 -4.67
CA GLN A 140 12.24 12.56 -5.27
C GLN A 140 11.64 11.98 -6.58
N LYS A 141 12.45 11.29 -7.38
CA LYS A 141 12.00 10.62 -8.61
C LYS A 141 10.97 9.53 -8.31
N GLU A 142 11.24 8.69 -7.31
CA GLU A 142 10.32 7.62 -6.88
C GLU A 142 9.03 8.18 -6.28
N VAL A 143 9.12 9.25 -5.47
CA VAL A 143 7.95 9.94 -4.94
C VAL A 143 7.08 10.49 -6.08
N ILE A 144 7.68 11.11 -7.10
CA ILE A 144 6.92 11.61 -8.27
C ILE A 144 6.22 10.46 -9.00
N SER A 145 6.91 9.34 -9.26
CA SER A 145 6.31 8.16 -9.88
C SER A 145 5.16 7.58 -9.04
N LEU A 146 5.36 7.40 -7.74
CA LEU A 146 4.32 6.90 -6.82
C LEU A 146 3.10 7.81 -6.79
N ARG A 147 3.31 9.13 -6.74
CA ARG A 147 2.22 10.12 -6.80
C ARG A 147 1.43 9.99 -8.09
N ALA A 148 2.10 9.85 -9.24
CA ALA A 148 1.43 9.69 -10.52
C ALA A 148 0.53 8.45 -10.54
N PHE A 149 1.02 7.30 -10.05
CA PHE A 149 0.20 6.08 -9.92
C PHE A 149 -0.98 6.26 -8.96
N MET A 150 -0.76 6.87 -7.79
CA MET A 150 -1.83 7.13 -6.82
C MET A 150 -2.90 8.06 -7.39
N LEU A 151 -2.51 9.11 -8.11
CA LEU A 151 -3.44 10.05 -8.75
C LEU A 151 -4.20 9.40 -9.91
N LEU A 152 -3.54 8.54 -10.69
CA LEU A 152 -4.20 7.76 -11.74
C LEU A 152 -5.25 6.81 -11.14
N PHE A 153 -4.90 6.13 -10.04
CA PHE A 153 -5.82 5.27 -9.31
C PHE A 153 -6.99 6.08 -8.72
N LEU A 154 -6.73 7.26 -8.14
CA LEU A 154 -7.74 8.19 -7.64
C LEU A 154 -8.70 8.64 -8.74
N LYS A 155 -8.17 8.99 -9.92
CA LYS A 155 -8.96 9.32 -11.11
C LYS A 155 -9.88 8.16 -11.50
N GLN A 156 -9.36 6.93 -11.52
CA GLN A 156 -10.17 5.75 -11.83
C GLN A 156 -11.26 5.51 -10.78
N LEU A 157 -10.95 5.69 -9.49
CA LEU A 157 -11.92 5.55 -8.39
C LEU A 157 -13.06 6.58 -8.47
N ILE A 158 -12.77 7.80 -8.91
CA ILE A 158 -13.77 8.87 -9.04
C ILE A 158 -14.60 8.70 -10.33
N LEU A 159 -13.95 8.41 -11.46
CA LEU A 159 -14.60 8.40 -12.78
C LEU A 159 -15.33 7.10 -13.11
N LYS A 160 -14.93 5.94 -12.56
CA LYS A 160 -15.72 4.72 -12.71
C LYS A 160 -16.95 4.79 -11.80
N VAL A 161 -17.98 5.51 -12.24
CA VAL A 161 -19.36 5.33 -11.76
C VAL A 161 -19.88 4.02 -12.35
N TRP A 162 -20.22 3.05 -11.50
CA TRP A 162 -20.96 1.85 -11.87
C TRP A 162 -22.39 2.11 -11.42
#